data_AF-A0A077F5F8-F1
#
_entry.id   AF-A0A077F5F8-F1
#
_cell.length_a   1.000
_cell.length_b   1.000
_cell.length_c   1.000
_cell.angle_alpha   90.00
_cell.angle_beta   90.00
_cell.angle_gamma   90.00
#
_symmetry.space_group_name_H-M   'P 1'
#
loop_
_entity.id
_entity.type
_entity.pdbx_description
1 polymer ?
#
loop_
_entity_poly.entity_id
_entity_poly.type
_entity_poly.pdbx_seq_one_letter_code
_entity_poly.pdbx_strand_id
1 'polypeptide(L)'
;MAEATPALEIRNLHKRYGDQEILKGISLTARDGDVISILGSSGSGKSTLLRCINLLENPHQGQILVAGEELRLKSAKNGELVAADNKQINRLRSEIGFVFQNFNLWPHMSILDNIIEAPRRVLGQSKVEAIEHAEALLNKVGIHNKRHSYPAELSGGQQQRAAIARTLAMKPKVILFDEPTSALDPEMVQEVLNVIRALAEEGRTMLLVTHEMGFARQVSSEVVFLHQGLVEEQGTPQQVFENPNSARCKQFMSSNR
;
A
#
# COMPACT_ATOMS: atom_id res chain seq x y z
N MET A 1 -9.83 -16.21 24.52
CA MET A 1 -9.35 -16.64 23.18
C MET A 1 -8.18 -15.74 22.86
N ALA A 2 -7.00 -16.28 22.52
CA ALA A 2 -5.87 -15.42 22.15
C ALA A 2 -6.26 -14.62 20.89
N GLU A 3 -6.11 -13.30 20.93
CA GLU A 3 -6.36 -12.44 19.78
C GLU A 3 -5.48 -12.88 18.61
N ALA A 4 -6.06 -13.03 17.42
CA ALA A 4 -5.31 -13.41 16.23
C ALA A 4 -4.24 -12.34 15.92
N THR A 5 -3.03 -12.77 15.57
CA THR A 5 -1.93 -11.87 15.26
C THR A 5 -2.27 -11.00 14.04
N PRO A 6 -2.24 -9.65 14.15
CA PRO A 6 -2.52 -8.78 13.00
C PRO A 6 -1.46 -8.90 11.91
N ALA A 7 -1.87 -8.71 10.65
CA ALA A 7 -0.97 -8.67 9.49
C ALA A 7 -0.02 -7.46 9.57
N LEU A 8 -0.53 -6.32 10.03
CA LEU A 8 0.23 -5.09 10.24
C LEU A 8 -0.29 -4.37 11.48
N GLU A 9 0.63 -3.89 12.30
CA GLU A 9 0.33 -3.03 13.44
C GLU A 9 1.30 -1.85 13.48
N ILE A 10 0.74 -0.65 13.59
CA ILE A 10 1.46 0.61 13.71
C ILE A 10 1.07 1.21 15.05
N ARG A 11 2.06 1.57 15.88
CA ARG A 11 1.83 2.15 17.20
C ARG A 11 2.53 3.48 17.34
N ASN A 12 1.75 4.52 17.63
CA ASN A 12 2.21 5.88 17.93
C ASN A 12 3.32 6.38 16.99
N LEU A 13 3.09 6.30 15.68
CA LEU A 13 4.07 6.65 14.66
C LEU A 13 4.14 8.16 14.46
N HIS A 14 5.36 8.71 14.59
CA HIS A 14 5.64 10.13 14.30
C HIS A 14 6.64 10.27 13.16
N LYS A 15 6.48 11.32 12.36
CA LYS A 15 7.42 11.72 11.30
C LYS A 15 7.40 13.23 11.15
N ARG A 16 8.59 13.82 11.03
CA ARG A 16 8.78 15.22 10.67
C ARG A 16 9.78 15.36 9.53
N TYR A 17 9.75 16.50 8.85
CA TYR A 17 10.79 16.95 7.92
C TYR A 17 11.28 18.32 8.37
N GLY A 18 12.54 18.38 8.82
CA GLY A 18 13.01 19.53 9.60
C GLY A 18 12.13 19.74 10.83
N ASP A 19 11.58 20.94 10.98
CA ASP A 19 10.70 21.31 12.10
C ASP A 19 9.22 20.99 11.85
N GLN A 20 8.85 20.58 10.64
CA GLN A 20 7.46 20.33 10.28
C GLN A 20 7.07 18.88 10.63
N GLU A 21 6.24 18.71 11.67
CA GLU A 21 5.67 17.41 12.03
C GLU A 21 4.50 17.04 11.09
N ILE A 22 4.66 15.95 10.35
CA ILE A 22 3.70 15.45 9.36
C ILE A 22 2.82 14.35 9.95
N LEU A 23 3.39 13.43 10.74
CA LEU A 23 2.65 12.40 11.47
C LEU A 23 2.86 12.65 12.97
N LYS A 24 1.77 12.69 13.73
CA LYS A 24 1.72 13.15 15.12
C LYS A 24 1.20 12.08 16.07
N GLY A 25 1.63 10.82 15.88
CA GLY A 25 1.20 9.70 16.72
C GLY A 25 0.08 8.88 16.10
N ILE A 26 0.30 8.37 14.88
CA ILE A 26 -0.66 7.51 14.20
C ILE A 26 -0.57 6.09 14.74
N SER A 27 -1.70 5.49 15.12
CA SER A 27 -1.83 4.07 15.42
C SER A 27 -2.87 3.44 14.52
N LEU A 28 -2.59 2.26 13.98
CA LEU A 28 -3.44 1.55 13.03
C LEU A 28 -3.15 0.05 13.09
N THR A 29 -4.17 -0.77 13.08
CA THR A 29 -4.04 -2.23 13.06
C THR A 29 -4.83 -2.80 11.89
N ALA A 30 -4.17 -3.60 11.05
CA ALA A 30 -4.80 -4.34 9.97
C ALA A 30 -4.70 -5.84 10.25
N ARG A 31 -5.85 -6.52 10.34
CA ARG A 31 -5.95 -7.96 10.50
C ARG A 31 -5.93 -8.66 9.14
N ASP A 32 -5.80 -9.97 9.14
CA ASP A 32 -5.86 -10.76 7.92
C ASP A 32 -7.22 -10.55 7.21
N GLY A 33 -7.17 -10.17 5.93
CA GLY A 33 -8.34 -9.85 5.10
C GLY A 33 -8.88 -8.43 5.24
N ASP A 34 -8.35 -7.59 6.13
CA ASP A 34 -8.81 -6.20 6.25
C ASP A 34 -8.45 -5.37 5.02
N VAL A 35 -9.42 -4.57 4.56
CA VAL A 35 -9.23 -3.57 3.51
C VAL A 35 -9.46 -2.20 4.13
N ILE A 36 -8.38 -1.51 4.46
CA ILE A 36 -8.42 -0.22 5.16
C ILE A 36 -8.17 0.91 4.17
N SER A 37 -9.20 1.72 3.90
CA SER A 37 -9.03 2.94 3.09
C SER A 37 -8.57 4.11 3.96
N ILE A 38 -7.52 4.79 3.54
CA ILE A 38 -6.95 5.96 4.22
C ILE A 38 -7.27 7.20 3.38
N LEU A 39 -8.16 8.04 3.92
CA LEU A 39 -8.67 9.23 3.27
C LEU A 39 -8.11 10.49 3.95
N GLY A 40 -8.23 11.63 3.28
CA GLY A 40 -7.77 12.91 3.81
C GLY A 40 -7.34 13.89 2.73
N SER A 41 -7.30 15.17 3.10
CA SER A 41 -6.81 16.24 2.22
C SER A 41 -5.36 15.99 1.78
N SER A 42 -4.92 16.63 0.69
CA SER A 42 -3.50 16.68 0.36
C SER A 42 -2.70 17.26 1.52
N GLY A 43 -1.51 16.71 1.79
CA GLY A 43 -0.66 17.10 2.92
C GLY A 43 -1.08 16.56 4.29
N SER A 44 -2.13 15.73 4.41
CA SER A 44 -2.53 15.16 5.71
C SER A 44 -1.60 14.06 6.24
N GLY A 45 -0.62 13.61 5.44
CA GLY A 45 0.37 12.60 5.82
C GLY A 45 0.11 11.18 5.30
N LYS A 46 -0.90 10.96 4.44
CA LYS A 46 -1.29 9.62 3.92
C LYS A 46 -0.12 8.84 3.30
N SER A 47 0.54 9.41 2.29
CA SER A 47 1.69 8.77 1.63
C SER A 47 2.90 8.65 2.55
N THR A 48 3.11 9.63 3.45
CA THR A 48 4.18 9.57 4.46
C THR A 48 3.96 8.40 5.42
N LEU A 49 2.72 8.16 5.86
CA LEU A 49 2.35 7.02 6.69
C LEU A 49 2.69 5.70 5.98
N LEU A 50 2.24 5.52 4.73
CA LEU A 50 2.54 4.31 3.97
C LEU A 50 4.03 4.08 3.78
N ARG A 51 4.79 5.12 3.44
CA ARG A 51 6.25 5.04 3.23
C ARG A 51 7.03 4.76 4.52
N CYS A 52 6.49 5.09 5.68
CA CYS A 52 7.11 4.72 6.95
C CYS A 52 7.00 3.22 7.23
N ILE A 53 5.94 2.54 6.79
CA ILE A 53 5.69 1.11 7.06
C ILE A 53 6.83 0.22 6.55
N ASN A 54 7.40 0.53 5.38
CA ASN A 54 8.51 -0.23 4.76
C ASN A 54 9.87 0.50 4.81
N LEU A 55 9.97 1.55 5.65
CA LEU A 55 11.13 2.44 5.76
C LEU A 55 11.63 2.98 4.42
N LEU A 56 10.71 3.36 3.52
CA LEU A 56 11.04 4.31 2.44
C LEU A 56 11.18 5.72 3.00
N GLU A 57 10.52 5.99 4.12
CA GLU A 57 10.72 7.14 4.99
C GLU A 57 11.04 6.66 6.39
N ASN A 58 12.06 7.22 7.03
CA ASN A 58 12.39 6.85 8.41
C ASN A 58 11.50 7.63 9.38
N PRO A 59 10.71 6.96 10.27
CA PRO A 59 9.95 7.65 11.29
C PRO A 59 10.88 8.26 12.35
N HIS A 60 10.34 9.09 13.23
CA HIS A 60 11.07 9.65 14.38
C HIS A 60 10.71 8.96 15.69
N GLN A 61 9.49 8.42 15.78
CA GLN A 61 8.99 7.67 16.94
C GLN A 61 7.96 6.64 16.48
N GLY A 62 7.67 5.67 17.35
CA GLY A 62 6.66 4.64 17.15
C GLY A 62 7.23 3.27 16.82
N GLN A 63 6.33 2.30 16.66
CA GLN A 63 6.64 0.91 16.38
C GLN A 63 5.85 0.43 15.16
N ILE A 64 6.47 -0.49 14.42
CA ILE A 64 5.86 -1.14 13.26
C ILE A 64 6.04 -2.64 13.45
N LEU A 65 4.95 -3.40 13.45
CA LEU A 65 4.94 -4.85 13.54
C LEU A 65 4.28 -5.42 12.28
N VAL A 66 4.88 -6.47 11.71
CA VAL A 66 4.34 -7.18 10.55
C VAL A 66 4.17 -8.64 10.94
N ALA A 67 2.93 -9.14 10.89
CA ALA A 67 2.59 -10.49 11.33
C ALA A 67 3.15 -10.85 12.72
N GLY A 68 3.05 -9.89 13.66
CA GLY A 68 3.54 -10.02 15.03
C GLY A 68 5.04 -9.80 15.24
N GLU A 69 5.82 -9.62 14.17
CA GLU A 69 7.25 -9.30 14.30
C GLU A 69 7.49 -7.80 14.31
N GLU A 70 8.04 -7.28 15.41
CA GLU A 70 8.46 -5.88 15.51
C GLU A 70 9.72 -5.61 14.67
N LEU A 71 9.64 -4.60 13.80
CA LEU A 71 10.79 -4.04 13.10
C LEU A 71 11.70 -3.35 14.11
N ARG A 72 12.91 -3.90 14.32
CA ARG A 72 13.87 -3.31 15.25
C ARG A 72 14.45 -2.03 14.66
N LEU A 73 14.23 -0.93 15.36
CA LEU A 73 14.71 0.39 14.98
C LEU A 73 15.78 0.90 15.96
N LYS A 74 16.67 1.76 15.46
CA LYS A 74 17.66 2.47 16.27
C LYS A 74 17.70 3.94 15.86
N SER A 75 18.02 4.81 16.81
CA SER A 75 18.17 6.24 16.53
C SER A 75 19.42 6.52 15.69
N ALA A 76 19.24 7.27 14.61
CA ALA A 76 20.30 7.88 13.82
C ALA A 76 20.67 9.26 14.39
N LYS A 77 21.79 9.82 13.92
CA LYS A 77 22.31 11.12 14.40
C LYS A 77 21.35 12.29 14.19
N ASN A 78 20.49 12.21 13.18
CA ASN A 78 19.48 13.21 12.85
C ASN A 78 18.17 13.04 13.65
N GLY A 79 18.09 12.06 14.56
CA GLY A 79 16.90 11.76 15.35
C GLY A 79 15.87 10.89 14.64
N GLU A 80 16.13 10.45 13.40
CA GLU A 80 15.29 9.46 12.74
C GLU A 80 15.55 8.05 13.31
N LEU A 81 14.54 7.20 13.22
CA LEU A 81 14.62 5.79 13.51
C LEU A 81 14.91 5.02 12.23
N VAL A 82 16.08 4.39 12.18
CA VAL A 82 16.52 3.57 11.04
C VAL A 82 16.51 2.10 11.42
N ALA A 83 16.48 1.21 10.43
CA ALA A 83 16.59 -0.23 10.67
C ALA A 83 17.85 -0.56 11.49
N ALA A 84 17.66 -1.29 12.60
CA ALA A 84 18.77 -1.79 13.41
C ALA A 84 19.49 -2.95 12.70
N ASP A 85 18.74 -3.74 11.91
CA ASP A 85 19.21 -4.91 11.18
C ASP A 85 18.75 -4.87 9.70
N ASN A 86 19.72 -4.76 8.79
CA ASN A 86 19.47 -4.73 7.35
C ASN A 86 18.86 -6.03 6.82
N LYS A 87 19.17 -7.19 7.41
CA LYS A 87 18.59 -8.47 7.00
C LYS A 87 17.11 -8.52 7.35
N GLN A 88 16.75 -8.04 8.54
CA GLN A 88 15.38 -7.99 9.00
C GLN A 88 14.51 -7.11 8.08
N ILE A 89 14.92 -5.87 7.83
CA ILE A 89 14.13 -4.96 6.97
C ILE A 89 14.01 -5.49 5.53
N ASN A 90 15.06 -6.10 4.97
CA ASN A 90 14.98 -6.68 3.62
C ASN A 90 13.99 -7.84 3.56
N ARG A 91 13.94 -8.70 4.59
CA ARG A 91 12.92 -9.75 4.69
C ARG A 91 11.52 -9.16 4.86
N LEU A 92 11.33 -8.21 5.76
CA LEU A 92 10.03 -7.58 5.99
C LEU A 92 9.50 -6.87 4.73
N ARG A 93 10.39 -6.25 3.94
CA ARG A 93 10.05 -5.69 2.61
C ARG A 93 9.58 -6.73 1.60
N SER A 94 9.93 -8.01 1.75
CA SER A 94 9.37 -9.09 0.93
C SER A 94 7.96 -9.49 1.37
N GLU A 95 7.60 -9.21 2.62
CA GLU A 95 6.28 -9.49 3.19
C GLU A 95 5.30 -8.31 3.03
N ILE A 96 5.80 -7.11 2.67
CA ILE A 96 5.00 -5.90 2.42
C ILE A 96 5.07 -5.56 0.93
N GLY A 97 3.93 -5.64 0.25
CA GLY A 97 3.77 -5.15 -1.11
C GLY A 97 3.53 -3.65 -1.13
N PHE A 98 4.11 -2.93 -2.10
CA PHE A 98 3.88 -1.49 -2.27
C PHE A 98 3.61 -1.15 -3.74
N VAL A 99 2.41 -0.64 -4.01
CA VAL A 99 1.99 -0.10 -5.30
C VAL A 99 1.94 1.41 -5.18
N PHE A 100 2.79 2.09 -5.94
CA PHE A 100 2.95 3.54 -5.92
C PHE A 100 2.03 4.21 -6.95
N GLN A 101 1.85 5.52 -6.83
CA GLN A 101 1.26 6.35 -7.88
C GLN A 101 2.04 6.24 -9.21
N ASN A 102 3.38 6.22 -9.14
CA ASN A 102 4.25 5.96 -10.30
C ASN A 102 4.48 4.45 -10.47
N PHE A 103 4.40 3.94 -11.69
CA PHE A 103 4.45 2.49 -11.95
C PHE A 103 5.77 1.82 -11.53
N ASN A 104 6.86 2.59 -11.51
CA ASN A 104 8.20 2.17 -11.09
C ASN A 104 8.69 0.88 -11.76
N LEU A 105 8.29 0.61 -13.01
CA LEU A 105 8.77 -0.53 -13.80
C LEU A 105 10.20 -0.27 -14.29
N TRP A 106 11.01 -1.31 -14.42
CA TRP A 106 12.33 -1.23 -15.04
C TRP A 106 12.16 -1.09 -16.56
N PRO A 107 12.58 0.04 -17.17
CA PRO A 107 12.27 0.34 -18.57
C PRO A 107 13.05 -0.54 -19.56
N HIS A 108 14.16 -1.15 -19.12
CA HIS A 108 15.04 -2.01 -19.90
C HIS A 108 14.68 -3.50 -19.79
N MET A 109 13.59 -3.85 -19.10
CA MET A 109 13.13 -5.21 -18.89
C MET A 109 11.74 -5.39 -19.51
N SER A 110 11.45 -6.58 -20.02
CA SER A 110 10.08 -6.93 -20.42
C SER A 110 9.13 -6.91 -19.21
N ILE A 111 7.81 -6.93 -19.43
CA ILE A 111 6.84 -7.02 -18.33
C ILE A 111 7.01 -8.33 -17.55
N LEU A 112 7.23 -9.46 -18.22
CA LEU A 112 7.50 -10.73 -17.55
C LEU A 112 8.76 -10.63 -16.68
N ASP A 113 9.85 -10.07 -17.23
CA ASP A 113 11.10 -9.89 -16.48
C ASP A 113 10.92 -8.97 -15.27
N ASN A 114 10.14 -7.88 -15.42
CA ASN A 114 9.76 -7.00 -14.32
C ASN A 114 9.10 -7.75 -13.15
N ILE A 115 8.26 -8.74 -13.45
CA ILE A 115 7.51 -9.49 -12.44
C ILE A 115 8.40 -10.56 -11.78
N ILE A 116 9.25 -11.26 -12.54
CA ILE A 116 10.04 -12.39 -12.00
C ILE A 116 11.35 -11.96 -11.33
N GLU A 117 11.81 -10.72 -11.52
CA GLU A 117 13.13 -10.30 -11.05
C GLU A 117 13.28 -10.38 -9.52
N ALA A 118 12.32 -9.83 -8.77
CA ALA A 118 12.36 -9.84 -7.32
C ALA A 118 12.15 -11.25 -6.72
N PRO A 119 11.19 -12.08 -7.18
CA PRO A 119 11.07 -13.46 -6.73
C PRO A 119 12.36 -14.28 -6.93
N ARG A 120 13.06 -14.08 -8.04
CA ARG A 120 14.32 -14.79 -8.31
C ARG A 120 15.46 -14.30 -7.43
N ARG A 121 15.63 -12.98 -7.29
CA ARG A 121 16.78 -12.41 -6.55
C ARG A 121 16.60 -12.38 -5.04
N VAL A 122 15.38 -12.17 -4.56
CA VAL A 122 15.09 -11.97 -3.13
C VAL A 122 14.57 -13.25 -2.49
N LEU A 123 13.68 -13.99 -3.16
CA LEU A 123 13.12 -15.23 -2.64
C LEU A 123 13.90 -16.48 -3.09
N GLY A 124 14.86 -16.33 -4.01
CA GLY A 124 15.68 -17.45 -4.51
C GLY A 124 14.91 -18.44 -5.38
N GLN A 125 13.74 -18.06 -5.91
CA GLN A 125 12.94 -18.94 -6.77
C GLN A 125 13.67 -19.28 -8.06
N SER A 126 13.47 -20.50 -8.57
CA SER A 126 13.97 -20.86 -9.89
C SER A 126 13.29 -20.01 -10.97
N LYS A 127 13.94 -19.86 -12.12
CA LYS A 127 13.35 -19.12 -13.25
C LYS A 127 12.03 -19.74 -13.71
N VAL A 128 11.91 -21.07 -13.65
CA VAL A 128 10.72 -21.81 -14.10
C VAL A 128 9.54 -21.51 -13.18
N GLU A 129 9.70 -21.68 -11.86
CA GLU A 129 8.65 -21.39 -10.87
C GLU A 129 8.22 -19.92 -10.90
N ALA A 130 9.17 -19.00 -11.04
CA ALA A 130 8.88 -17.58 -11.10
C ALA A 130 8.06 -17.21 -12.35
N ILE A 131 8.40 -17.79 -13.51
CA ILE A 131 7.66 -17.58 -14.76
C ILE A 131 6.25 -18.16 -14.64
N GLU A 132 6.10 -19.40 -14.16
CA GLU A 132 4.78 -20.03 -14.00
C GLU A 132 3.83 -19.18 -13.15
N HIS A 133 4.32 -18.69 -12.00
CA HIS A 133 3.55 -17.81 -11.14
C HIS A 133 3.26 -16.45 -11.82
N ALA A 134 4.23 -15.87 -12.52
CA ALA A 134 4.05 -14.61 -13.22
C ALA A 134 3.01 -14.68 -14.35
N GLU A 135 2.95 -15.79 -15.09
CA GLU A 135 1.95 -15.99 -16.14
C GLU A 135 0.53 -16.04 -15.55
N ALA A 136 0.34 -16.71 -14.41
CA ALA A 136 -0.95 -16.69 -13.71
C ALA A 136 -1.34 -15.27 -13.26
N LEU A 137 -0.39 -14.50 -12.73
CA LEU A 137 -0.62 -13.12 -12.30
C LEU A 137 -0.95 -12.19 -13.48
N LEU A 138 -0.24 -12.34 -14.59
CA LEU A 138 -0.48 -11.58 -15.82
C LEU A 138 -1.87 -11.83 -16.41
N ASN A 139 -2.36 -13.07 -16.35
CA ASN A 139 -3.73 -13.40 -16.72
C ASN A 139 -4.74 -12.76 -15.75
N LYS A 140 -4.49 -12.87 -14.44
CA LYS A 140 -5.33 -12.27 -13.40
C LYS A 140 -5.48 -10.76 -13.55
N VAL A 141 -4.40 -10.06 -13.88
CA VAL A 141 -4.45 -8.60 -14.11
C VAL A 141 -4.82 -8.23 -15.55
N GLY A 142 -5.11 -9.21 -16.41
CA GLY A 142 -5.64 -9.00 -17.76
C GLY A 142 -4.65 -8.37 -18.75
N ILE A 143 -3.35 -8.64 -18.61
CA ILE A 143 -2.29 -8.12 -19.50
C ILE A 143 -1.31 -9.21 -19.98
N HIS A 144 -1.72 -10.47 -19.97
CA HIS A 144 -0.89 -11.61 -20.41
C HIS A 144 -0.37 -11.50 -21.84
N ASN A 145 -1.15 -10.92 -22.75
CA ASN A 145 -0.71 -10.64 -24.13
C ASN A 145 0.42 -9.58 -24.22
N LYS A 146 0.75 -8.88 -23.13
CA LYS A 146 1.81 -7.88 -23.04
C LYS A 146 3.07 -8.38 -22.34
N ARG A 147 3.16 -9.67 -21.99
CA ARG A 147 4.27 -10.23 -21.20
C ARG A 147 5.67 -9.95 -21.78
N HIS A 148 5.81 -9.88 -23.10
CA HIS A 148 7.08 -9.61 -23.78
C HIS A 148 7.26 -8.15 -24.20
N SER A 149 6.26 -7.30 -23.97
CA SER A 149 6.38 -5.86 -24.19
C SER A 149 7.25 -5.22 -23.13
N TYR A 150 7.76 -4.03 -23.44
CA TYR A 150 8.48 -3.15 -22.52
C TYR A 150 7.53 -2.07 -21.96
N PRO A 151 7.82 -1.48 -20.78
CA PRO A 151 6.95 -0.48 -20.16
C PRO A 151 6.53 0.68 -21.07
N ALA A 152 7.42 1.13 -21.96
CA ALA A 152 7.14 2.22 -22.91
C ALA A 152 6.05 1.89 -23.95
N GLU A 153 5.71 0.61 -24.13
CA GLU A 153 4.70 0.14 -25.09
C GLU A 153 3.32 -0.08 -24.43
N LEU A 154 3.19 0.19 -23.13
CA LEU A 154 1.97 0.00 -22.34
C LEU A 154 1.28 1.33 -22.02
N SER A 155 -0.05 1.32 -22.00
CA SER A 155 -0.84 2.41 -21.43
C SER A 155 -0.60 2.54 -19.92
N GLY A 156 -0.92 3.70 -19.33
CA GLY A 156 -0.77 3.91 -17.88
C GLY A 156 -1.50 2.84 -17.04
N GLY A 157 -2.74 2.52 -17.41
CA GLY A 157 -3.52 1.47 -16.74
C GLY A 157 -2.87 0.07 -16.87
N GLN A 158 -2.28 -0.25 -18.02
CA GLN A 158 -1.54 -1.50 -18.20
C GLN A 158 -0.25 -1.53 -17.39
N GLN A 159 0.50 -0.43 -17.34
CA GLN A 159 1.71 -0.33 -16.53
C GLN A 159 1.39 -0.48 -15.05
N GLN A 160 0.30 0.10 -14.58
CA GLN A 160 -0.11 -0.04 -13.19
C GLN A 160 -0.56 -1.47 -12.86
N ARG A 161 -1.29 -2.13 -13.76
CA ARG A 161 -1.64 -3.56 -13.61
C ARG A 161 -0.40 -4.45 -13.61
N ALA A 162 0.63 -4.14 -14.39
CA ALA A 162 1.93 -4.80 -14.32
C ALA A 162 2.64 -4.55 -12.96
N ALA A 163 2.58 -3.34 -12.42
CA ALA A 163 3.14 -3.02 -11.10
C ALA A 163 2.43 -3.78 -9.96
N ILE A 164 1.10 -3.93 -10.05
CA ILE A 164 0.32 -4.79 -9.15
C ILE A 164 0.77 -6.25 -9.27
N ALA A 165 0.87 -6.79 -10.49
CA ALA A 165 1.33 -8.17 -10.72
C ALA A 165 2.73 -8.41 -10.14
N ARG A 166 3.67 -7.48 -10.36
CA ARG A 166 5.02 -7.53 -9.76
C ARG A 166 4.97 -7.56 -8.23
N THR A 167 4.09 -6.77 -7.64
CA THR A 167 3.90 -6.73 -6.18
C THR A 167 3.36 -8.07 -5.66
N LEU A 168 2.38 -8.65 -6.35
CA LEU A 168 1.78 -9.94 -5.99
C LEU A 168 2.74 -11.12 -6.16
N ALA A 169 3.70 -11.02 -7.07
CA ALA A 169 4.70 -12.08 -7.31
C ALA A 169 5.57 -12.36 -6.07
N MET A 170 5.73 -11.36 -5.19
CA MET A 170 6.42 -11.49 -3.91
C MET A 170 5.61 -12.22 -2.82
N LYS A 171 4.31 -12.49 -3.06
CA LYS A 171 3.38 -13.09 -2.09
C LYS A 171 3.33 -12.34 -0.75
N PRO A 172 3.10 -11.01 -0.76
CA PRO A 172 3.11 -10.21 0.46
C PRO A 172 1.94 -10.57 1.38
N LYS A 173 2.12 -10.35 2.69
CA LYS A 173 1.08 -10.46 3.73
C LYS A 173 0.16 -9.24 3.74
N VAL A 174 0.71 -8.05 3.45
CA VAL A 174 -0.04 -6.80 3.35
C VAL A 174 0.34 -6.06 2.06
N ILE A 175 -0.64 -5.48 1.38
CA ILE A 175 -0.42 -4.68 0.17
C ILE A 175 -0.78 -3.22 0.46
N LEU A 176 0.17 -2.32 0.24
CA LEU A 176 0.01 -0.88 0.39
C LEU A 176 -0.21 -0.27 -0.99
N PHE A 177 -1.28 0.50 -1.15
CA PHE A 177 -1.59 1.25 -2.37
C PHE A 177 -1.55 2.74 -2.05
N ASP A 178 -0.59 3.46 -2.65
CA ASP A 178 -0.43 4.91 -2.52
C ASP A 178 -0.94 5.59 -3.79
N GLU A 179 -2.24 5.95 -3.79
CA GLU A 179 -2.90 6.64 -4.89
C GLU A 179 -2.71 5.96 -6.27
N PRO A 180 -3.10 4.68 -6.40
CA PRO A 180 -2.73 3.87 -7.56
C PRO A 180 -3.38 4.33 -8.87
N THR A 181 -4.37 5.21 -8.84
CA THR A 181 -5.08 5.69 -10.02
C THR A 181 -4.86 7.18 -10.31
N SER A 182 -4.21 7.94 -9.42
CA SER A 182 -4.11 9.41 -9.53
C SER A 182 -3.29 9.90 -10.72
N ALA A 183 -2.42 9.06 -11.29
CA ALA A 183 -1.62 9.38 -12.48
C ALA A 183 -2.19 8.81 -13.79
N LEU A 184 -3.43 8.29 -13.77
CA LEU A 184 -4.06 7.63 -14.91
C LEU A 184 -5.09 8.54 -15.58
N ASP A 185 -5.25 8.36 -16.88
CA ASP A 185 -6.38 8.91 -17.62
C ASP A 185 -7.69 8.33 -17.07
N PRO A 186 -8.79 9.12 -16.98
CA PRO A 186 -10.06 8.68 -16.40
C PRO A 186 -10.60 7.37 -16.98
N GLU A 187 -10.38 7.13 -18.27
CA GLU A 187 -10.83 5.92 -18.98
C GLU A 187 -10.15 4.64 -18.46
N MET A 188 -8.94 4.74 -17.88
CA MET A 188 -8.14 3.61 -17.41
C MET A 188 -8.32 3.31 -15.92
N VAL A 189 -8.89 4.25 -15.15
CA VAL A 189 -9.06 4.14 -13.69
C VAL A 189 -9.85 2.88 -13.32
N GLN A 190 -10.97 2.64 -14.00
CA GLN A 190 -11.86 1.53 -13.67
C GLN A 190 -11.20 0.16 -13.84
N GLU A 191 -10.32 -0.01 -14.84
CA GLU A 191 -9.59 -1.26 -15.06
C GLU A 191 -8.67 -1.60 -13.89
N VAL A 192 -8.00 -0.59 -13.33
CA VAL A 192 -7.10 -0.77 -12.18
C VAL A 192 -7.91 -1.01 -10.91
N LEU A 193 -8.98 -0.25 -10.68
CA LEU A 193 -9.87 -0.44 -9.53
C LEU A 193 -10.51 -1.84 -9.52
N ASN A 194 -10.86 -2.38 -10.69
CA ASN A 194 -11.41 -3.74 -10.79
C ASN A 194 -10.40 -4.80 -10.33
N VAL A 195 -9.11 -4.64 -10.66
CA VAL A 195 -8.06 -5.55 -10.16
C VAL A 195 -7.94 -5.43 -8.64
N ILE A 196 -7.95 -4.21 -8.10
CA ILE A 196 -7.86 -3.98 -6.65
C ILE A 196 -9.08 -4.59 -5.93
N ARG A 197 -10.29 -4.46 -6.51
CA ARG A 197 -11.51 -5.11 -5.97
C ARG A 197 -11.38 -6.63 -5.93
N ALA A 198 -10.91 -7.24 -7.01
CA ALA A 198 -10.72 -8.69 -7.06
C ALA A 198 -9.74 -9.18 -5.97
N LEU A 199 -8.68 -8.40 -5.66
CA LEU A 199 -7.76 -8.72 -4.57
C LEU A 199 -8.42 -8.63 -3.19
N ALA A 200 -9.29 -7.64 -2.99
CA ALA A 200 -10.07 -7.52 -1.75
C ALA A 200 -11.05 -8.69 -1.58
N GLU A 201 -11.75 -9.08 -2.65
CA GLU A 201 -12.69 -10.22 -2.66
C GLU A 201 -12.00 -11.56 -2.38
N GLU A 202 -10.71 -11.68 -2.69
CA GLU A 202 -9.88 -12.84 -2.33
C GLU A 202 -9.42 -12.85 -0.86
N GLY A 203 -9.77 -11.84 -0.07
CA GLY A 203 -9.37 -11.72 1.33
C GLY A 203 -7.91 -11.30 1.52
N ARG A 204 -7.34 -10.51 0.59
CA ARG A 204 -6.02 -9.90 0.80
C ARG A 204 -6.09 -8.76 1.81
N THR A 205 -5.11 -8.67 2.70
CA THR A 205 -4.97 -7.49 3.57
C THR A 205 -4.38 -6.32 2.81
N MET A 206 -5.06 -5.18 2.86
CA MET A 206 -4.76 -4.02 2.02
C MET A 206 -4.91 -2.70 2.80
N LEU A 207 -3.94 -1.80 2.63
CA LEU A 207 -4.10 -0.39 2.99
C LEU A 207 -4.15 0.43 1.70
N LEU A 208 -5.20 1.21 1.53
CA LEU A 208 -5.48 1.94 0.29
C LEU A 208 -5.61 3.44 0.54
N VAL A 209 -4.63 4.22 0.10
CA VAL A 209 -4.76 5.67 -0.04
C VAL A 209 -5.38 5.95 -1.40
N THR A 210 -6.54 6.60 -1.42
CA THR A 210 -7.26 6.87 -2.68
C THR A 210 -8.12 8.13 -2.60
N HIS A 211 -8.37 8.72 -3.78
CA HIS A 211 -9.36 9.77 -4.00
C HIS A 211 -10.69 9.23 -4.56
N GLU A 212 -10.76 7.93 -4.89
CA GLU A 212 -11.94 7.27 -5.44
C GLU A 212 -12.93 6.89 -4.32
N MET A 213 -13.71 7.88 -3.83
CA MET A 213 -14.59 7.71 -2.66
C MET A 213 -15.63 6.59 -2.84
N GLY A 214 -16.22 6.49 -4.04
CA GLY A 214 -17.19 5.44 -4.36
C GLY A 214 -16.57 4.04 -4.25
N PHE A 215 -15.31 3.89 -4.68
CA PHE A 215 -14.57 2.65 -4.56
C PHE A 215 -14.23 2.32 -3.10
N ALA A 216 -13.66 3.29 -2.37
CA ALA A 216 -13.35 3.13 -0.96
C ALA A 216 -14.58 2.72 -0.14
N ARG A 217 -15.75 3.30 -0.42
CA ARG A 217 -17.02 2.95 0.23
C ARG A 217 -17.47 1.51 -0.03
N GLN A 218 -17.20 0.98 -1.23
CA GLN A 218 -17.65 -0.35 -1.64
C GLN A 218 -16.77 -1.49 -1.11
N VAL A 219 -15.46 -1.27 -1.03
CA VAL A 219 -14.49 -2.36 -0.85
C VAL A 219 -13.90 -2.44 0.55
N SER A 220 -13.95 -1.34 1.32
CA SER A 220 -13.23 -1.27 2.59
C SER A 220 -13.98 -1.98 3.71
N SER A 221 -13.28 -2.70 4.57
CA SER A 221 -13.79 -3.12 5.88
C SER A 221 -13.76 -1.95 6.87
N GLU A 222 -12.78 -1.06 6.73
CA GLU A 222 -12.57 0.09 7.60
C GLU A 222 -12.09 1.32 6.82
N VAL A 223 -12.46 2.50 7.31
CA VAL A 223 -12.03 3.78 6.74
C VAL A 223 -11.36 4.61 7.84
N VAL A 224 -10.19 5.13 7.52
CA VAL A 224 -9.39 6.02 8.36
C VAL A 224 -9.33 7.39 7.68
N PHE A 225 -9.87 8.41 8.33
CA PHE A 225 -9.76 9.80 7.88
C PHE A 225 -8.61 10.49 8.60
N LEU A 226 -7.55 10.81 7.85
CA LEU A 226 -6.39 11.55 8.34
C LEU A 226 -6.56 13.06 8.16
N HIS A 227 -6.34 13.80 9.24
CA HIS A 227 -6.31 15.25 9.23
C HIS A 227 -5.10 15.79 10.01
N GLN A 228 -4.31 16.67 9.40
CA GLN A 228 -3.16 17.34 10.01
C GLN A 228 -2.18 16.40 10.76
N GLY A 229 -1.97 15.18 10.23
CA GLY A 229 -1.07 14.21 10.82
C GLY A 229 -1.64 13.37 11.95
N LEU A 230 -2.96 13.40 12.16
CA LEU A 230 -3.69 12.62 13.15
C LEU A 230 -4.80 11.79 12.49
N VAL A 231 -5.17 10.69 13.15
CA VAL A 231 -6.43 9.99 12.87
C VAL A 231 -7.55 10.81 13.49
N GLU A 232 -8.29 11.53 12.65
CA GLU A 232 -9.40 12.39 13.07
C GLU A 232 -10.68 11.56 13.27
N GLU A 233 -10.88 10.57 12.39
CA GLU A 233 -12.01 9.66 12.49
C GLU A 233 -11.64 8.30 11.89
N GLN A 234 -12.13 7.22 12.50
CA GLN A 234 -11.90 5.85 12.08
C GLN A 234 -13.16 5.03 12.37
N GLY A 235 -13.55 4.18 11.43
CA GLY A 235 -14.73 3.31 11.60
C GLY A 235 -15.12 2.57 10.33
N THR A 236 -16.32 1.99 10.34
CA THR A 236 -16.87 1.33 9.15
C THR A 236 -17.10 2.34 8.02
N PRO A 237 -17.11 1.92 6.75
CA PRO A 237 -17.44 2.81 5.64
C PRO A 237 -18.78 3.51 5.82
N GLN A 238 -19.80 2.79 6.31
CA GLN A 238 -21.11 3.38 6.59
C GLN A 238 -21.01 4.53 7.60
N GLN A 239 -20.30 4.32 8.71
CA GLN A 239 -20.12 5.35 9.74
C GLN A 239 -19.39 6.57 9.18
N VAL A 240 -18.26 6.37 8.50
CA VAL A 240 -17.37 7.47 8.08
C VAL A 240 -17.93 8.24 6.87
N PHE A 241 -18.60 7.57 5.93
CA PHE A 241 -19.16 8.24 4.74
C PHE A 241 -20.57 8.81 4.95
N GLU A 242 -21.44 8.15 5.74
CA GLU A 242 -22.84 8.55 5.86
C GLU A 242 -23.12 9.36 7.13
N ASN A 243 -22.49 8.99 8.24
CA ASN A 243 -22.71 9.62 9.54
C ASN A 243 -21.40 10.02 10.26
N PRO A 244 -20.47 10.74 9.60
CA PRO A 244 -19.20 11.09 10.23
C PRO A 244 -19.43 11.91 11.50
N ASN A 245 -18.64 11.66 12.54
CA ASN A 245 -18.73 12.35 13.82
C ASN A 245 -18.02 13.70 13.78
N SER A 246 -16.81 13.74 13.21
CA SER A 246 -15.99 14.95 13.16
C SER A 246 -16.58 15.99 12.20
N ALA A 247 -16.59 17.26 12.62
CA ALA A 247 -16.94 18.38 11.75
C ALA A 247 -16.03 18.44 10.51
N ARG A 248 -14.76 18.08 10.67
CA ARG A 248 -13.81 18.08 9.57
C ARG A 248 -14.05 16.92 8.60
N CYS A 249 -14.37 15.73 9.11
CA CYS A 249 -14.73 14.59 8.27
C CYS A 249 -16.02 14.88 7.49
N LYS A 250 -17.06 15.42 8.15
CA LYS A 250 -18.31 15.89 7.49
C LYS A 250 -18.02 16.83 6.33
N GLN A 251 -17.19 17.85 6.57
CA GLN A 251 -16.82 18.81 5.53
C GLN A 251 -16.11 18.12 4.36
N PHE A 252 -15.11 17.28 4.65
CA PHE A 252 -14.37 16.56 3.62
C PHE A 252 -15.27 15.67 2.76
N MET A 253 -16.14 14.86 3.38
CA MET A 253 -17.07 13.99 2.66
C MET A 253 -18.06 14.78 1.81
N SER A 254 -18.54 15.92 2.31
CA SER A 254 -19.47 16.78 1.55
C SER A 254 -18.86 17.37 0.28
N SER A 255 -17.54 17.64 0.28
CA SER A 255 -16.83 18.22 -0.86
C SER A 255 -16.35 17.19 -1.88
N ASN A 256 -16.40 15.90 -1.54
CA ASN A 256 -15.93 14.78 -2.39
C ASN A 256 -17.06 13.76 -2.65
N ARG A 257 -18.32 14.24 -2.70
CA ARG A 257 -19.49 13.44 -3.08
C ARG A 257 -19.56 13.21 -4.58
#